data_AF-A0A826HD61-F1
#
_entry.id   AF-A0A826HD61-F1
#
_cell.length_a   1.000
_cell.length_b   1.000
_cell.length_c   1.000
_cell.angle_alpha   90.00
_cell.angle_beta   90.00
_cell.angle_gamma   90.00
#
_symmetry.space_group_name_H-M   'P 1'
#
loop_
_entity.id
_entity.type
_entity.pdbx_description
1 polymer ?
#
loop_
_entity_poly.entity_id
_entity_poly.type
_entity_poly.pdbx_seq_one_letter_code
_entity_poly.pdbx_strand_id
1 'polypeptide(L)'
;MVILSIEEQLKAKFPLDIRIIDNSCGSGYFLISCLDYLTEKVWYQLDKFEDVKKELDKEYGIILKESEEYDVQDSISKELVLKRMLLKRCIYGIDINPISVEITMLSLWINTFVFGTPLGFIEHHIKVGNALLGYTKDEFFDIAKKKFESGFSLFKKRIKEITTILEDSYQKIKGINDTTKEDIERSKKIYKEYEKSEYIDNLRIIFSLIKLYSLSFGKSLNI
;
A
#
# COMPACT_ATOMS: atom_id res chain seq x y z
N MET A 1 -7.26 20.00 5.33
CA MET A 1 -7.58 18.82 6.15
C MET A 1 -6.52 17.73 5.96
N VAL A 2 -6.28 17.23 4.75
CA VAL A 2 -5.30 16.15 4.48
C VAL A 2 -3.84 16.54 4.78
N ILE A 3 -3.43 17.75 4.38
CA ILE A 3 -2.09 18.32 4.68
C ILE A 3 -1.77 18.24 6.18
N LEU A 4 -2.67 18.75 7.02
CA LEU A 4 -2.50 18.74 8.48
C LEU A 4 -2.37 17.30 9.01
N SER A 5 -3.16 16.37 8.48
CA SER A 5 -3.07 14.96 8.85
C SER A 5 -1.71 14.35 8.48
N ILE A 6 -1.15 14.65 7.30
CA ILE A 6 0.19 14.17 6.91
C ILE A 6 1.26 14.73 7.88
N GLU A 7 1.20 16.02 8.18
CA GLU A 7 2.14 16.65 9.11
C GLU A 7 2.03 16.10 10.54
N GLU A 8 0.81 15.82 11.01
CA GLU A 8 0.57 15.15 12.30
C GLU A 8 1.14 13.73 12.32
N GLN A 9 0.95 12.95 11.25
CA GLN A 9 1.51 11.61 11.15
C GLN A 9 3.04 11.64 11.14
N LEU A 10 3.67 12.60 10.45
CA LEU A 10 5.13 12.77 10.43
C LEU A 10 5.73 13.08 11.80
N LYS A 11 4.96 13.64 12.74
CA LYS A 11 5.40 13.85 14.13
C LYS A 11 5.44 12.56 14.95
N ALA A 12 4.62 11.58 14.58
CA ALA A 12 4.39 10.37 15.38
C ALA A 12 4.91 9.08 14.75
N LYS A 13 5.18 9.08 13.44
CA LYS A 13 5.54 7.89 12.66
C LYS A 13 6.78 8.12 11.82
N PHE A 14 7.48 7.02 11.54
CA PHE A 14 8.51 6.99 10.52
C PHE A 14 7.91 7.33 9.14
N PRO A 15 8.54 8.17 8.30
CA PRO A 15 7.95 8.59 7.03
C PRO A 15 7.51 7.45 6.12
N LEU A 16 8.32 6.39 6.00
CA LEU A 16 8.03 5.22 5.17
C LEU A 16 6.94 4.29 5.76
N ASP A 17 6.49 4.57 6.99
CA ASP A 17 5.40 3.87 7.67
C ASP A 17 4.06 4.62 7.61
N ILE A 18 4.05 5.84 7.06
CA ILE A 18 2.79 6.54 6.78
C ILE A 18 1.98 5.74 5.76
N ARG A 19 0.66 5.74 5.93
CA ARG A 19 -0.30 5.04 5.07
C ARG A 19 -1.38 6.02 4.65
N ILE A 20 -1.45 6.29 3.35
CA ILE A 20 -2.43 7.16 2.71
C ILE A 20 -3.27 6.28 1.80
N ILE A 21 -4.58 6.23 2.08
CA ILE A 21 -5.52 5.37 1.36
C ILE A 21 -6.60 6.25 0.76
N ASP A 22 -6.87 6.05 -0.53
CA ASP A 22 -8.06 6.55 -1.22
C ASP A 22 -8.97 5.38 -1.58
N ASN A 23 -10.18 5.38 -1.05
CA ASN A 23 -11.14 4.29 -1.20
C ASN A 23 -11.98 4.38 -2.47
N SER A 24 -11.84 5.45 -3.25
CA SER A 24 -12.49 5.64 -4.55
C SER A 24 -11.57 6.44 -5.45
N CYS A 25 -10.39 5.88 -5.74
CA CYS A 25 -9.26 6.65 -6.24
C CYS A 25 -9.47 7.27 -7.62
N GLY A 26 -10.40 6.77 -8.44
CA GLY A 26 -10.76 7.38 -9.71
C GLY A 26 -9.55 7.54 -10.63
N SER A 27 -9.18 8.79 -10.93
CA SER A 27 -7.99 9.10 -11.75
C SER A 27 -6.66 9.08 -10.97
N GLY A 28 -6.69 8.93 -9.65
CA GLY A 28 -5.51 8.95 -8.79
C GLY A 28 -5.01 10.34 -8.41
N TYR A 29 -5.69 11.42 -8.83
CA TYR A 29 -5.24 12.81 -8.60
C TYR A 29 -4.98 13.13 -7.12
N PHE A 30 -5.87 12.67 -6.24
CA PHE A 30 -5.72 12.85 -4.80
C PHE A 30 -4.47 12.14 -4.26
N LEU A 31 -4.23 10.90 -4.68
CA LEU A 31 -3.06 10.11 -4.28
C LEU A 31 -1.76 10.75 -4.78
N ILE A 32 -1.74 11.27 -6.00
CA ILE A 32 -0.59 11.99 -6.57
C ILE A 32 -0.30 13.25 -5.74
N SER A 33 -1.33 14.05 -5.46
CA SER A 33 -1.17 15.27 -4.65
C SER A 33 -0.66 14.96 -3.24
N CYS A 34 -1.13 13.86 -2.64
CA CYS A 34 -0.63 13.40 -1.34
C CYS A 34 0.82 12.93 -1.40
N LEU A 35 1.19 12.20 -2.44
CA LEU A 35 2.55 11.73 -2.66
C LEU A 35 3.53 12.91 -2.86
N ASP A 36 3.15 13.88 -3.71
CA ASP A 36 3.93 15.09 -3.96
C ASP A 36 4.16 15.85 -2.65
N TYR A 37 3.09 16.10 -1.89
CA TYR A 37 3.17 16.82 -0.64
C TYR A 37 3.98 16.08 0.43
N LEU A 38 3.78 14.77 0.58
CA LEU A 38 4.56 13.95 1.51
C LEU A 38 6.05 13.97 1.16
N THR A 39 6.37 13.86 -0.13
CA THR A 39 7.75 13.91 -0.63
C THR A 39 8.39 15.24 -0.30
N GLU A 40 7.72 16.35 -0.62
CA GLU A 40 8.18 17.70 -0.32
C GLU A 40 8.51 17.85 1.18
N LYS A 41 7.60 17.43 2.07
CA LYS A 41 7.80 17.55 3.51
C LYS A 41 8.93 16.69 4.04
N VAL A 42 9.02 15.44 3.59
CA VAL A 42 10.10 14.54 4.01
C VAL A 42 11.45 15.03 3.49
N TRP A 43 11.49 15.53 2.26
CA TRP A 43 12.70 16.09 1.64
C TRP A 43 13.23 17.31 2.40
N TYR A 44 12.38 18.31 2.69
CA TYR A 44 12.79 19.50 3.45
C TYR A 44 13.21 19.20 4.90
N GLN A 45 12.79 18.05 5.43
CA GLN A 45 13.09 17.62 6.79
C GLN A 45 14.00 16.39 6.83
N LEU A 46 14.67 16.08 5.72
CA LEU A 46 15.41 14.82 5.58
C LEU A 46 16.48 14.63 6.67
N ASP A 47 17.11 15.72 7.12
CA ASP A 47 18.09 15.69 8.21
C ASP A 47 17.50 15.28 9.58
N LYS A 48 16.17 15.31 9.74
CA LYS A 48 15.49 14.78 10.93
C LYS A 48 15.25 13.26 10.83
N PHE A 49 15.42 12.68 9.64
CA PHE A 49 15.08 11.29 9.33
C PHE A 49 16.31 10.53 8.83
N GLU A 50 17.29 10.35 9.72
CA GLU A 50 18.59 9.74 9.39
C GLU A 50 18.46 8.35 8.74
N ASP A 51 17.50 7.52 9.19
CA ASP A 51 17.28 6.20 8.59
C ASP A 51 16.70 6.29 7.16
N VAL A 52 15.82 7.28 6.91
CA VAL A 52 15.31 7.54 5.55
C VAL A 52 16.45 8.02 4.65
N LYS A 53 17.31 8.91 5.16
CA LYS A 53 18.48 9.42 4.42
C LYS A 53 19.43 8.29 4.02
N LYS A 54 19.75 7.37 4.94
CA LYS A 54 20.58 6.20 4.65
C LYS A 54 19.95 5.27 3.62
N GLU A 55 18.66 5.00 3.74
CA GLU A 55 17.95 4.14 2.78
C GLU A 55 17.90 4.81 1.39
N LEU A 56 17.67 6.13 1.35
CA LEU A 56 17.68 6.92 0.13
C LEU A 56 19.05 6.96 -0.54
N ASP A 57 20.13 7.16 0.22
CA ASP A 57 21.49 7.18 -0.35
C ASP A 57 21.88 5.81 -0.94
N LYS A 58 21.47 4.73 -0.28
CA LYS A 58 21.65 3.36 -0.81
C LYS A 58 20.87 3.17 -2.11
N GLU A 59 19.60 3.54 -2.11
CA GLU A 59 18.70 3.41 -3.25
C GLU A 59 19.21 4.22 -4.45
N TYR A 60 19.59 5.47 -4.21
CA TYR A 60 20.16 6.36 -5.21
C TYR A 60 21.42 5.77 -5.86
N GLY A 61 22.31 5.18 -5.05
CA GLY A 61 23.51 4.52 -5.57
C GLY A 61 23.24 3.29 -6.43
N ILE A 62 22.15 2.56 -6.19
CA ILE A 62 21.73 1.43 -7.04
C ILE A 62 21.17 1.98 -8.36
N ILE A 63 20.29 2.97 -8.29
CA ILE A 63 19.67 3.59 -9.47
C ILE A 63 20.72 4.20 -10.40
N LEU A 64 21.73 4.89 -9.86
CA LEU A 64 22.81 5.44 -10.66
C LEU A 64 23.52 4.36 -11.48
N LYS A 65 23.78 3.19 -10.89
CA LYS A 65 24.42 2.04 -11.58
C LYS A 65 23.53 1.46 -12.67
N GLU A 66 22.25 1.23 -12.38
CA GLU A 66 21.27 0.76 -13.38
C GLU A 66 21.13 1.74 -14.56
N SER A 67 21.38 3.03 -14.31
CA SER A 67 21.25 4.10 -15.29
C SER A 67 22.53 4.37 -16.09
N GLU A 68 23.68 3.78 -15.72
CA GLU A 68 24.96 3.90 -16.46
C GLU A 68 24.82 3.41 -17.89
N GLU A 69 24.08 2.33 -18.11
CA GLU A 69 23.85 1.74 -19.43
C GLU A 69 23.21 2.73 -20.41
N TYR A 70 22.49 3.73 -19.91
CA TYR A 70 21.70 4.66 -20.71
C TYR A 70 22.27 6.09 -20.80
N ASP A 71 23.39 6.37 -20.12
CA ASP A 71 24.03 7.70 -20.09
C ASP A 71 23.11 8.85 -19.63
N VAL A 72 22.29 8.58 -18.59
CA VAL A 72 21.28 9.53 -18.06
C VAL A 72 21.48 9.90 -16.60
N GLN A 73 22.61 9.55 -15.99
CA GLN A 73 22.85 9.69 -14.55
C GLN A 73 22.63 11.13 -14.03
N ASP A 74 23.10 12.13 -14.79
CA ASP A 74 23.00 13.54 -14.42
C ASP A 74 21.55 14.06 -14.34
N SER A 75 20.59 13.33 -14.92
CA SER A 75 19.17 13.70 -14.89
C SER A 75 18.42 13.19 -13.65
N ILE A 76 19.05 12.34 -12.83
CA ILE A 76 18.37 11.64 -11.74
C ILE A 76 18.49 12.43 -10.43
N SER A 77 17.36 13.01 -10.02
CA SER A 77 17.24 13.69 -8.73
C SER A 77 17.05 12.70 -7.58
N LYS A 78 17.77 12.89 -6.47
CA LYS A 78 17.54 12.17 -5.20
C LYS A 78 16.11 12.36 -4.67
N GLU A 79 15.52 13.53 -4.86
CA GLU A 79 14.14 13.79 -4.45
C GLU A 79 13.14 12.88 -5.20
N LEU A 80 13.40 12.63 -6.48
CA LEU A 80 12.59 11.73 -7.30
C LEU A 80 12.73 10.27 -6.83
N VAL A 81 13.92 9.87 -6.39
CA VAL A 81 14.14 8.55 -5.78
C VAL A 81 13.38 8.43 -4.45
N LEU A 82 13.42 9.47 -3.60
CA LEU A 82 12.63 9.51 -2.36
C LEU A 82 11.14 9.38 -2.66
N LYS A 83 10.65 10.10 -3.67
CA LYS A 83 9.26 10.04 -4.13
C LYS A 83 8.85 8.62 -4.52
N ARG A 84 9.71 7.93 -5.26
CA ARG A 84 9.50 6.54 -5.69
C ARG A 84 9.46 5.58 -4.48
N MET A 85 10.33 5.76 -3.49
CA MET A 85 10.30 4.99 -2.24
C MET A 85 9.00 5.22 -1.45
N LEU A 86 8.53 6.47 -1.37
CA LEU A 86 7.29 6.83 -0.70
C LEU A 86 6.07 6.27 -1.43
N LEU A 87 6.04 6.29 -2.77
CA LEU A 87 4.99 5.65 -3.57
C LEU A 87 4.88 4.16 -3.21
N LYS A 88 6.02 3.45 -3.21
CA LYS A 88 6.08 2.01 -2.95
C LYS A 88 5.59 1.64 -1.55
N ARG A 89 5.70 2.53 -0.56
CA ARG A 89 5.43 2.21 0.85
C ARG A 89 4.18 2.86 1.43
N CYS A 90 3.76 4.02 0.93
CA CYS A 90 2.82 4.88 1.63
C CYS A 90 1.48 5.05 0.91
N ILE A 91 1.41 4.82 -0.41
CA ILE A 91 0.24 5.16 -1.22
C ILE A 91 -0.58 3.90 -1.54
N TYR A 92 -1.88 3.96 -1.29
CA TYR A 92 -2.83 2.87 -1.54
C TYR A 92 -4.13 3.43 -2.14
N GLY A 93 -4.74 2.66 -3.03
CA GLY A 93 -5.93 3.08 -3.76
C GLY A 93 -6.85 1.91 -4.03
N ILE A 94 -8.16 2.15 -3.92
CA ILE A 94 -9.17 1.19 -4.32
C ILE A 94 -10.17 1.91 -5.23
N ASP A 95 -10.58 1.25 -6.31
CA ASP A 95 -11.72 1.68 -7.12
C ASP A 95 -12.50 0.46 -7.62
N ILE A 96 -13.81 0.62 -7.81
CA ILE A 96 -14.66 -0.44 -8.34
C ILE A 96 -14.50 -0.61 -9.85
N ASN A 97 -14.15 0.47 -10.56
CA ASN A 97 -13.92 0.46 -12.00
C ASN A 97 -12.47 0.04 -12.30
N PRO A 98 -12.25 -1.08 -13.03
CA PRO A 98 -10.90 -1.52 -13.39
C PRO A 98 -10.11 -0.47 -14.18
N ILE A 99 -10.78 0.31 -15.04
CA ILE A 99 -10.12 1.35 -15.83
C ILE A 99 -9.57 2.47 -14.93
N SER A 100 -10.30 2.85 -13.88
CA SER A 100 -9.84 3.84 -12.90
C SER A 100 -8.56 3.38 -12.19
N VAL A 101 -8.48 2.09 -11.82
CA VAL A 101 -7.29 1.51 -11.20
C VAL A 101 -6.09 1.56 -12.14
N GLU A 102 -6.27 1.19 -13.41
CA GLU A 102 -5.22 1.26 -14.43
C GLU A 102 -4.74 2.69 -14.66
N ILE A 103 -5.66 3.65 -14.79
CA ILE A 103 -5.33 5.08 -14.94
C ILE A 103 -4.58 5.59 -13.72
N THR A 104 -5.02 5.24 -12.52
CA THR A 104 -4.35 5.61 -11.27
C THR A 104 -2.92 5.07 -11.23
N MET A 105 -2.71 3.79 -11.52
CA MET A 105 -1.37 3.18 -11.56
C MET A 105 -0.47 3.85 -12.60
N LEU A 106 -0.97 4.05 -13.82
CA LEU A 106 -0.22 4.72 -14.88
C LEU A 106 0.19 6.14 -14.46
N SER A 107 -0.72 6.88 -13.85
CA SER A 107 -0.47 8.27 -13.44
C SER A 107 0.57 8.34 -12.32
N LEU A 108 0.53 7.41 -11.35
CA LEU A 108 1.54 7.30 -10.30
C LEU A 108 2.92 6.87 -10.87
N TRP A 109 2.95 5.95 -11.83
CA TRP A 109 4.18 5.55 -12.50
C TRP A 109 4.83 6.69 -13.27
N ILE A 110 4.05 7.44 -14.07
CA ILE A 110 4.57 8.61 -14.79
C ILE A 110 5.12 9.66 -13.81
N ASN A 111 4.41 9.90 -12.71
CA ASN A 111 4.77 10.89 -11.71
C ASN A 111 6.04 10.53 -10.88
N THR A 112 6.48 9.26 -10.95
CA THR A 112 7.64 8.73 -10.21
C THR A 112 8.67 8.01 -11.10
N PHE A 113 8.56 8.20 -12.41
CA PHE A 113 9.41 7.51 -13.37
C PHE A 113 10.87 7.96 -13.27
N VAL A 114 11.78 6.99 -13.14
CA VAL A 114 13.23 7.21 -13.21
C VAL A 114 13.77 6.42 -14.38
N PHE A 115 14.42 7.10 -15.31
CA PHE A 115 14.98 6.47 -16.50
C PHE A 115 16.02 5.40 -16.11
N GLY A 116 16.07 4.30 -16.87
CA GLY A 116 16.97 3.16 -16.57
C GLY A 116 16.44 2.18 -15.53
N THR A 117 15.36 2.52 -14.81
CA THR A 117 14.77 1.63 -13.78
C THR A 117 13.40 1.07 -14.23
N PRO A 118 13.03 -0.14 -13.80
CA PRO A 118 11.69 -0.67 -14.05
C PRO A 118 10.62 0.13 -13.29
N LEU A 119 9.37 0.06 -13.74
CA LEU A 119 8.23 0.60 -13.00
C LEU A 119 8.03 -0.18 -11.69
N GLY A 120 7.92 0.53 -10.57
CA GLY A 120 7.75 -0.09 -9.25
C GLY A 120 6.48 -0.94 -9.18
N PHE A 121 6.55 -2.08 -8.49
CA PHE A 121 5.41 -2.99 -8.36
C PHE A 121 4.43 -2.45 -7.31
N ILE A 122 3.36 -1.80 -7.75
CA ILE A 122 2.32 -1.14 -6.93
C ILE A 122 0.91 -1.73 -7.14
N GLU A 123 0.78 -2.79 -7.94
CA GLU A 123 -0.47 -3.48 -8.24
C GLU A 123 -1.07 -4.18 -7.00
N HIS A 124 -0.29 -4.31 -5.94
CA HIS A 124 -0.73 -4.79 -4.63
C HIS A 124 -1.21 -3.65 -3.70
N HIS A 125 -0.98 -2.39 -4.08
CA HIS A 125 -1.42 -1.18 -3.38
C HIS A 125 -2.63 -0.51 -4.04
N ILE A 126 -2.69 -0.52 -5.38
CA ILE A 126 -3.81 0.00 -6.15
C ILE A 126 -4.64 -1.19 -6.66
N LYS A 127 -5.88 -1.32 -6.20
CA LYS A 127 -6.69 -2.53 -6.42
C LYS A 127 -8.09 -2.26 -6.91
N VAL A 128 -8.56 -3.16 -7.77
CA VAL A 128 -9.99 -3.26 -8.08
C VAL A 128 -10.71 -3.82 -6.86
N GLY A 129 -11.67 -3.08 -6.33
CA GLY A 129 -12.39 -3.47 -5.13
C GLY A 129 -13.59 -2.61 -4.85
N ASN A 130 -14.56 -3.17 -4.12
CA ASN A 130 -15.68 -2.42 -3.59
C ASN A 130 -15.34 -1.94 -2.18
N ALA A 131 -15.05 -0.66 -2.01
CA ALA A 131 -14.70 -0.08 -0.72
C ALA A 131 -15.83 -0.14 0.33
N LEU A 132 -17.08 -0.41 -0.08
CA LEU A 132 -18.19 -0.64 0.85
C LEU A 132 -18.17 -2.05 1.44
N LEU A 133 -17.42 -2.98 0.84
CA LEU A 133 -17.28 -4.35 1.32
C LEU A 133 -15.97 -4.52 2.09
N GLY A 134 -16.09 -4.91 3.36
CA GLY A 134 -14.93 -5.12 4.23
C GLY A 134 -15.18 -4.68 5.67
N TYR A 135 -14.16 -4.95 6.48
CA TYR A 135 -14.07 -4.59 7.90
C TYR A 135 -12.64 -4.23 8.26
N THR A 136 -12.49 -3.36 9.24
CA THR A 136 -11.22 -3.32 9.99
C THR A 136 -11.06 -4.61 10.81
N LYS A 137 -9.81 -4.96 11.13
CA LYS A 137 -9.48 -6.13 11.95
C LYS A 137 -10.27 -6.12 13.26
N ASP A 138 -10.36 -4.96 13.90
CA ASP A 138 -11.04 -4.78 15.18
C ASP A 138 -12.56 -4.88 15.06
N GLU A 139 -13.17 -4.20 14.07
CA GLU A 139 -14.60 -4.31 13.79
C GLU A 139 -15.03 -5.75 13.53
N PHE A 140 -14.24 -6.49 12.74
CA PHE A 140 -14.49 -7.88 12.45
C PHE A 140 -14.46 -8.72 13.73
N PHE A 141 -13.40 -8.59 14.55
CA PHE A 141 -13.29 -9.37 15.78
C PHE A 141 -14.38 -9.03 16.79
N ASP A 142 -14.81 -7.78 16.87
CA ASP A 142 -15.90 -7.36 17.74
C ASP A 142 -17.25 -7.94 17.31
N ILE A 143 -17.57 -7.91 16.02
CA ILE A 143 -18.80 -8.53 15.49
C ILE A 143 -18.76 -10.04 15.70
N ALA A 144 -17.65 -10.67 15.36
CA ALA A 144 -17.50 -12.11 15.53
C ALA A 144 -17.57 -12.53 17.00
N LYS A 145 -17.01 -11.75 17.93
CA LYS A 145 -17.12 -12.00 19.37
C LYS A 145 -18.55 -11.95 19.87
N LYS A 146 -19.32 -10.93 19.44
CA LYS A 146 -20.73 -10.77 19.82
C LYS A 146 -21.63 -11.88 19.31
N LYS A 147 -21.29 -12.52 18.18
CA LYS A 147 -22.14 -13.49 17.50
C LYS A 147 -21.80 -14.95 17.81
N PHE A 148 -20.52 -15.28 17.98
CA PHE A 148 -20.04 -16.66 18.09
C PHE A 148 -19.60 -17.03 19.51
N GLU A 149 -20.13 -16.36 20.54
CA GLU A 149 -19.80 -16.48 21.98
C GLU A 149 -18.87 -17.65 22.37
N SER A 150 -19.35 -18.91 22.26
CA SER A 150 -18.61 -20.13 22.65
C SER A 150 -17.59 -20.65 21.61
N GLY A 151 -17.80 -20.42 20.32
CA GLY A 151 -16.92 -20.84 19.20
C GLY A 151 -15.87 -19.80 18.79
N PHE A 152 -15.95 -18.59 19.32
CA PHE A 152 -15.11 -17.46 18.91
C PHE A 152 -13.62 -17.69 19.18
N SER A 153 -13.25 -18.46 20.21
CA SER A 153 -11.83 -18.68 20.57
C SER A 153 -11.05 -19.41 19.47
N LEU A 154 -11.60 -20.51 18.94
CA LEU A 154 -10.99 -21.30 17.87
C LEU A 154 -10.94 -20.50 16.56
N PHE A 155 -12.04 -19.83 16.24
CA PHE A 155 -12.12 -18.95 15.07
C PHE A 155 -11.11 -17.80 15.16
N LYS A 156 -11.02 -17.13 16.31
CA LYS A 156 -10.06 -16.05 16.57
C LYS A 156 -8.61 -16.54 16.42
N LYS A 157 -8.29 -17.73 16.94
CA LYS A 157 -6.95 -18.33 16.77
C LYS A 157 -6.63 -18.55 15.30
N ARG A 158 -7.55 -19.17 14.55
CA ARG A 158 -7.35 -19.45 13.12
C ARG A 158 -7.22 -18.19 12.28
N ILE A 159 -8.07 -17.18 12.51
CA ILE A 159 -7.96 -15.90 11.82
C ILE A 159 -6.63 -15.23 12.15
N LYS A 160 -6.18 -15.26 13.41
CA LYS A 160 -4.87 -14.73 13.80
C LYS A 160 -3.73 -15.41 13.05
N GLU A 161 -3.70 -16.73 13.01
CA GLU A 161 -2.70 -17.51 12.26
C GLU A 161 -2.66 -17.10 10.79
N ILE A 162 -3.84 -17.00 10.15
CA ILE A 162 -3.93 -16.53 8.77
C ILE A 162 -3.39 -15.10 8.66
N THR A 163 -3.86 -14.16 9.49
CA THR A 163 -3.40 -12.76 9.41
C THR A 163 -1.89 -12.63 9.59
N THR A 164 -1.26 -13.45 10.43
CA THR A 164 0.21 -13.46 10.59
C THR A 164 0.91 -13.93 9.31
N ILE A 165 0.43 -14.99 8.66
CA ILE A 165 0.98 -15.46 7.37
C ILE A 165 0.88 -14.37 6.29
N LEU A 166 -0.24 -13.65 6.27
CA LEU A 166 -0.47 -12.56 5.33
C LEU A 166 0.40 -11.33 5.63
N GLU A 167 0.52 -10.97 6.92
CA GLU A 167 1.40 -9.90 7.40
C GLU A 167 2.86 -10.21 7.02
N ASP A 168 3.33 -11.45 7.22
CA ASP A 168 4.69 -11.87 6.83
C ASP A 168 4.93 -11.74 5.33
N SER A 169 3.97 -12.15 4.51
CA SER A 169 4.06 -12.04 3.05
C SER A 169 4.10 -10.57 2.61
N TYR A 170 3.29 -9.73 3.25
CA TYR A 170 3.29 -8.29 3.01
C TYR A 170 4.62 -7.64 3.41
N GLN A 171 5.19 -7.99 4.57
CA GLN A 171 6.49 -7.46 5.00
C GLN A 171 7.62 -7.85 4.04
N LYS A 172 7.58 -9.06 3.46
CA LYS A 172 8.56 -9.47 2.44
C LYS A 172 8.49 -8.59 1.19
N ILE A 173 7.29 -8.24 0.72
CA ILE A 173 7.11 -7.35 -0.44
C ILE A 173 7.52 -5.91 -0.08
N LYS A 174 7.12 -5.42 1.11
CA LYS A 174 7.47 -4.07 1.59
C LYS A 174 8.98 -3.88 1.73
N GLY A 175 9.71 -4.93 2.08
CA GLY A 175 11.18 -4.92 2.21
C GLY A 175 11.94 -4.88 0.88
N ILE A 176 11.24 -4.92 -0.26
CA ILE A 176 11.83 -4.82 -1.60
C ILE A 176 11.49 -3.43 -2.16
N ASN A 177 12.51 -2.67 -2.56
CA ASN A 177 12.34 -1.32 -3.10
C ASN A 177 12.00 -1.29 -4.61
N ASP A 178 12.07 -2.46 -5.27
CA ASP A 178 11.74 -2.64 -6.68
C ASP A 178 12.63 -1.81 -7.60
N THR A 179 13.91 -1.71 -7.27
CA THR A 179 14.88 -0.86 -7.98
C THR A 179 15.38 -1.54 -9.26
N THR A 180 15.55 -2.86 -9.22
CA THR A 180 16.04 -3.65 -10.36
C THR A 180 14.96 -4.56 -10.92
N LYS A 181 15.23 -5.17 -12.08
CA LYS A 181 14.31 -6.14 -12.69
C LYS A 181 14.12 -7.38 -11.80
N GLU A 182 15.19 -7.86 -11.17
CA GLU A 182 15.16 -9.01 -10.26
C GLU A 182 14.30 -8.72 -9.03
N ASP A 183 14.36 -7.51 -8.49
CA ASP A 183 13.51 -7.07 -7.38
C ASP A 183 12.02 -7.13 -7.75
N ILE A 184 11.67 -6.61 -8.93
CA ILE A 184 10.30 -6.65 -9.45
C ILE A 184 9.81 -8.09 -9.61
N GLU A 185 10.63 -8.96 -10.21
CA GLU A 185 10.28 -10.37 -10.38
C GLU A 185 10.06 -11.07 -9.04
N ARG A 186 10.91 -10.78 -8.05
CA ARG A 186 10.78 -11.30 -6.69
C ARG A 186 9.50 -10.81 -6.01
N SER A 187 9.21 -9.51 -6.07
CA SER A 187 7.97 -8.92 -5.54
C SER A 187 6.73 -9.54 -6.18
N LYS A 188 6.70 -9.67 -7.51
CA LYS A 188 5.60 -10.30 -8.25
C LYS A 188 5.43 -11.78 -7.89
N LYS A 189 6.53 -12.52 -7.71
CA LYS A 189 6.50 -13.92 -7.30
C LYS A 189 5.87 -14.09 -5.92
N ILE A 190 6.33 -13.33 -4.93
CA ILE A 190 5.79 -13.37 -3.55
C ILE A 190 4.31 -13.00 -3.58
N TYR A 191 3.93 -11.99 -4.36
CA TYR A 191 2.54 -11.56 -4.44
C TYR A 191 1.63 -12.59 -5.11
N LYS A 192 2.12 -13.28 -6.15
CA LYS A 192 1.38 -14.36 -6.81
C LYS A 192 1.17 -15.57 -5.89
N GLU A 193 2.13 -15.88 -5.04
CA GLU A 193 1.98 -16.90 -3.99
C GLU A 193 0.95 -16.48 -2.95
N TYR A 194 0.97 -15.20 -2.56
CA TYR A 194 -0.03 -14.60 -1.68
C TYR A 194 -1.45 -14.68 -2.25
N GLU A 195 -1.66 -14.30 -3.52
CA GLU A 195 -3.00 -14.32 -4.16
C GLU A 195 -3.55 -15.73 -4.36
N LYS A 196 -2.69 -16.73 -4.56
CA LYS A 196 -3.10 -18.14 -4.71
C LYS A 196 -3.38 -18.84 -3.38
N SER A 197 -3.15 -18.17 -2.26
CA SER A 197 -3.36 -18.73 -0.94
C SER A 197 -4.86 -18.92 -0.68
N GLU A 198 -5.28 -20.16 -0.45
CA GLU A 198 -6.67 -20.49 -0.06
C GLU A 198 -7.12 -19.71 1.19
N TYR A 199 -6.17 -19.31 2.04
CA TYR A 199 -6.45 -18.49 3.21
C TYR A 199 -7.01 -17.10 2.86
N ILE A 200 -6.59 -16.50 1.76
CA ILE A 200 -7.09 -15.19 1.32
C ILE A 200 -8.53 -15.27 0.85
N ASP A 201 -8.84 -16.26 0.01
CA ASP A 201 -10.20 -16.43 -0.49
C ASP A 201 -11.18 -16.74 0.64
N ASN A 202 -10.77 -17.59 1.59
CA ASN A 202 -11.54 -17.88 2.79
C ASN A 202 -11.81 -16.61 3.62
N LEU A 203 -10.81 -15.76 3.84
CA LEU A 203 -11.00 -14.49 4.56
C LEU A 203 -11.92 -13.53 3.80
N ARG A 204 -11.76 -13.40 2.48
CA ARG A 204 -12.63 -12.54 1.65
C ARG A 204 -14.08 -12.98 1.77
N ILE A 205 -14.37 -14.27 1.62
CA ILE A 205 -15.72 -14.82 1.75
C ILE A 205 -16.30 -14.52 3.14
N ILE A 206 -15.54 -14.82 4.20
CA ILE A 206 -15.96 -14.57 5.58
C ILE A 206 -16.28 -13.08 5.80
N PHE A 207 -15.38 -12.19 5.39
CA PHE A 207 -15.56 -10.74 5.56
C PHE A 207 -16.78 -10.23 4.76
N SER A 208 -16.96 -10.69 3.52
CA SER A 208 -18.11 -10.35 2.69
C SER A 208 -19.44 -10.83 3.30
N LEU A 209 -19.50 -12.06 3.80
CA LEU A 209 -20.71 -12.62 4.41
C LEU A 209 -21.11 -11.86 5.68
N ILE A 210 -20.15 -11.55 6.55
CA ILE A 210 -20.41 -10.77 7.76
C ILE A 210 -20.89 -9.36 7.38
N LYS A 211 -20.34 -8.77 6.30
CA LYS A 211 -20.72 -7.43 5.84
C LYS A 211 -22.13 -7.41 5.31
N LEU A 212 -22.46 -8.39 4.47
CA LEU A 212 -23.79 -8.54 3.92
C LEU A 212 -24.82 -8.76 5.04
N TYR A 213 -24.50 -9.62 6.02
CA TYR A 213 -25.32 -9.80 7.21
C TYR A 213 -25.50 -8.49 8.00
N SER A 214 -24.41 -7.77 8.25
CA SER A 214 -24.46 -6.50 9.00
C SER A 214 -25.29 -5.45 8.27
N LEU A 215 -25.30 -5.44 6.94
CA LEU A 215 -26.12 -4.53 6.15
C LEU A 215 -27.59 -4.97 6.12
N SER A 216 -27.86 -6.27 5.96
CA SER A 216 -29.22 -6.80 5.88
C SER A 216 -29.97 -6.73 7.21
N PHE A 217 -29.27 -6.81 8.35
CA PHE A 217 -29.89 -6.83 9.68
C PHE A 217 -29.59 -5.58 10.53
N GLY A 218 -28.59 -4.78 10.15
CA GLY A 218 -28.12 -3.64 10.96
C GLY A 218 -28.56 -2.27 10.44
N LYS A 219 -29.06 -2.16 9.20
CA LYS A 219 -29.61 -0.92 8.67
C LYS A 219 -30.74 -1.23 7.67
N SER A 220 -31.97 -1.38 8.16
CA SER A 220 -33.05 -0.76 7.41
C SER A 220 -32.68 0.72 7.31
N LEU A 221 -32.55 1.23 6.09
CA LEU A 221 -32.74 2.65 5.88
C LEU A 221 -34.17 2.92 6.36
N ASN A 222 -34.30 3.35 7.62
CA ASN A 222 -35.49 4.06 8.07
C ASN A 222 -35.45 5.41 7.34
N ILE A 223 -35.86 5.39 6.07
CA ILE A 223 -36.34 6.56 5.35
C ILE A 223 -37.84 6.64 5.66
#